data_AF-A0A5K0X9G8-F1
#
_entry.id   AF-A0A5K0X9G8-F1
#
_cell.length_a   1.000
_cell.length_b   1.000
_cell.length_c   1.000
_cell.angle_alpha   90.00
_cell.angle_beta   90.00
_cell.angle_gamma   90.00
#
_symmetry.space_group_name_H-M   'P 1'
#
loop_
_entity.id
_entity.type
_entity.pdbx_description
1 polymer ?
#
loop_
_entity_poly.entity_id
_entity_poly.type
_entity_poly.pdbx_seq_one_letter_code
_entity_poly.pdbx_strand_id
1 'polypeptide(L)'
;PDLMHSESDINYNLQVSRSIGDVYLKHPQFNGESINGRFRVPEPVKMPVLTANPSIISLNLRPCDSFLIFASDGLWEHLSNEKAVEIVHKHPTA
;
A
#
# COMPACT_ATOMS: atom_id res chain seq x y z
N PRO A 1 -30.77 6.47 -17.83
CA PRO A 1 -31.20 7.22 -16.63
C PRO A 1 -31.16 6.28 -15.43
N ASP A 2 -29.97 6.08 -14.86
CA ASP A 2 -29.40 6.90 -13.77
C ASP A 2 -29.62 6.12 -12.47
N LEU A 3 -28.63 5.71 -11.67
CA LEU A 3 -27.19 5.86 -11.66
C LEU A 3 -26.63 4.52 -11.13
N MET A 4 -25.54 4.01 -11.71
CA MET A 4 -24.59 3.27 -10.89
C MET A 4 -24.08 4.29 -9.86
N HIS A 5 -24.64 4.27 -8.66
CA HIS A 5 -24.10 4.99 -7.53
C HIS A 5 -22.67 4.46 -7.35
N SER A 6 -21.72 5.33 -7.66
CA SER A 6 -20.29 5.08 -7.53
C SER A 6 -20.00 4.55 -6.13
N GLU A 7 -19.16 3.51 -6.05
CA GLU A 7 -18.64 2.89 -4.81
C GLU A 7 -17.74 3.87 -4.00
N SER A 8 -18.04 5.17 -4.00
CA SER A 8 -17.18 6.25 -3.55
C SER A 8 -17.70 7.04 -2.34
N ASP A 9 -18.89 6.74 -1.82
CA ASP A 9 -19.50 7.58 -0.76
C ASP A 9 -19.01 7.26 0.66
N ILE A 10 -17.90 6.52 0.80
CA ILE A 10 -17.22 6.37 2.09
C ILE A 10 -15.74 6.63 1.88
N ASN A 11 -15.37 7.90 2.03
CA ASN A 11 -13.99 8.37 1.85
C ASN A 11 -13.14 7.99 3.08
N TYR A 12 -12.86 6.69 3.23
CA TYR A 12 -11.69 6.26 3.98
C TYR A 12 -10.51 6.76 3.17
N ASN A 13 -9.83 7.83 3.59
CA ASN A 13 -8.62 8.35 2.93
C ASN A 13 -7.46 7.33 3.05
N LEU A 14 -7.66 6.13 2.51
CA LEU A 14 -6.70 5.04 2.49
C LEU A 14 -5.78 5.30 1.31
N GLN A 15 -4.54 5.66 1.62
CA GLN A 15 -3.50 5.81 0.61
C GLN A 15 -3.02 4.45 0.07
N VAL A 16 -3.40 3.34 0.71
CA VAL A 16 -3.00 1.98 0.35
C VAL A 16 -4.20 1.04 0.22
N SER A 17 -4.10 0.06 -0.67
CA SER A 17 -5.08 -1.04 -0.83
C SER A 17 -4.63 -2.34 -0.17
N ARG A 18 -3.40 -2.37 0.34
CA ARG A 18 -2.78 -3.54 0.95
C ARG A 18 -2.04 -3.15 2.21
N SER A 19 -2.16 -3.96 3.25
CA SER A 19 -1.41 -3.78 4.49
C SER A 19 -1.26 -5.09 5.23
N ILE A 20 -0.24 -5.17 6.09
CA ILE A 20 -0.17 -6.14 7.17
C ILE A 20 -0.77 -5.44 8.41
N GLY A 21 -1.61 -6.12 9.19
CA GLY A 21 -2.36 -5.49 10.29
C GLY A 21 -3.77 -5.06 9.88
N ASP A 22 -4.26 -3.92 10.37
CA ASP A 22 -5.56 -3.31 10.05
C ASP A 22 -6.74 -4.30 9.99
N VAL A 23 -6.79 -5.22 10.96
CA VAL A 23 -7.72 -6.36 10.93
C VAL A 23 -9.19 -5.93 10.86
N TYR A 24 -9.51 -4.76 11.43
CA TYR A 24 -10.84 -4.14 11.41
C TYR A 24 -11.29 -3.72 10.00
N LEU A 25 -10.36 -3.54 9.04
CA LEU A 25 -10.63 -3.27 7.62
C LEU A 25 -10.68 -4.55 6.76
N LYS A 26 -10.52 -5.72 7.38
CA LYS A 26 -10.43 -7.01 6.66
C LYS A 26 -11.57 -7.95 7.02
N HIS A 27 -12.04 -7.85 8.26
CA HIS A 27 -12.88 -8.85 8.88
C HIS A 27 -13.95 -8.15 9.75
N PRO A 28 -15.25 -8.26 9.39
CA PRO A 28 -16.33 -7.56 10.09
C PRO A 28 -16.36 -7.81 11.60
N GLN A 29 -16.00 -9.01 12.04
CA GLN A 29 -16.02 -9.40 13.46
C GLN A 29 -15.04 -8.60 14.35
N PHE A 30 -14.06 -7.91 13.76
CA PHE A 30 -13.15 -7.02 14.50
C PHE A 30 -13.52 -5.54 14.40
N ASN A 31 -14.52 -5.19 13.58
CA ASN A 31 -15.05 -3.84 13.44
C ASN A 31 -16.23 -3.63 14.41
N GLY A 32 -15.94 -3.49 15.70
CA GLY A 32 -16.97 -3.40 16.73
C GLY A 32 -16.62 -2.54 17.93
N GLU A 33 -17.42 -2.63 18.99
CA GLU A 33 -17.26 -1.80 20.18
C GLU A 33 -15.95 -2.04 20.95
N SER A 34 -15.31 -3.19 20.73
CA SER A 34 -14.05 -3.59 21.35
C SER A 34 -12.83 -2.77 20.88
N ILE A 35 -12.95 -2.06 19.76
CA ILE A 35 -11.88 -1.19 19.25
C ILE A 35 -12.21 0.29 19.48
N ASN A 36 -11.17 1.14 19.57
CA ASN A 36 -11.33 2.57 19.70
C ASN A 36 -12.17 3.12 18.53
N GLY A 37 -13.13 4.01 18.81
CA GLY A 37 -14.04 4.58 17.82
C GLY A 37 -13.36 5.17 16.59
N ARG A 38 -12.12 5.68 16.73
CA ARG A 38 -11.32 6.19 15.59
C ARG A 38 -10.97 5.13 14.54
N PHE A 39 -11.01 3.85 14.92
CA PHE A 39 -10.74 2.70 14.06
C PHE A 39 -12.03 1.97 13.66
N ARG A 40 -13.21 2.48 14.02
CA ARG A 40 -14.47 1.88 13.59
C ARG A 40 -14.84 2.38 12.21
N VAL A 41 -15.27 1.46 11.39
CA VAL A 41 -15.67 1.66 10.00
C VAL A 41 -17.21 1.72 10.01
N PRO A 42 -17.83 2.84 9.59
CA PRO A 42 -19.29 2.94 9.48
C PRO A 42 -19.88 1.80 8.65
N GLU A 43 -21.01 1.24 9.07
CA GLU A 43 -21.76 0.29 8.26
C GLU A 43 -22.79 1.01 7.37
N PRO A 44 -23.09 0.49 6.16
CA PRO A 44 -22.61 -0.77 5.59
C PRO A 44 -21.31 -0.60 4.77
N VAL A 45 -20.30 -1.40 5.08
CA VAL A 45 -19.06 -1.50 4.28
C VAL A 45 -18.84 -2.93 3.82
N LYS A 46 -18.56 -3.07 2.53
CA LYS A 46 -18.21 -4.34 1.93
C LYS A 46 -16.77 -4.70 2.30
N MET A 47 -16.62 -5.72 3.14
CA MET A 47 -15.32 -6.26 3.55
C MET A 47 -14.86 -7.39 2.61
N PRO A 48 -13.55 -7.61 2.43
CA PRO A 48 -12.44 -6.83 2.99
C PRO A 48 -12.16 -5.53 2.21
N VAL A 49 -11.86 -4.45 2.91
CA VAL A 49 -11.40 -3.17 2.31
C VAL A 49 -9.91 -3.24 1.96
N LEU A 50 -9.10 -3.92 2.79
CA LEU A 50 -7.67 -4.13 2.57
C LEU A 50 -7.34 -5.63 2.43
N THR A 51 -6.28 -5.96 1.68
CA THR A 51 -5.72 -7.31 1.67
C THR A 51 -4.28 -7.34 2.19
N ALA A 52 -3.89 -8.45 2.82
CA ALA A 52 -2.49 -8.70 3.17
C ALA A 52 -1.73 -9.46 2.08
N ASN A 53 -2.40 -9.86 1.00
CA ASN A 53 -1.78 -10.64 -0.07
C ASN A 53 -0.77 -9.76 -0.83
N PRO A 54 0.51 -10.14 -0.92
CA PRO A 54 1.49 -9.39 -1.68
C PRO A 54 1.31 -9.62 -3.19
N SER A 55 1.92 -8.75 -3.99
CA SER A 55 2.21 -9.05 -5.39
C SER A 55 3.60 -9.69 -5.46
N ILE A 56 3.72 -10.83 -6.15
CA ILE A 56 4.99 -11.56 -6.25
C ILE A 56 5.56 -11.37 -7.65
N ILE A 57 6.82 -10.92 -7.71
CA ILE A 57 7.59 -10.77 -8.96
C ILE A 57 8.90 -11.53 -8.80
N SER A 58 9.23 -12.38 -9.78
CA SER A 58 10.50 -13.10 -9.84
C SER A 58 11.36 -12.53 -10.96
N LEU A 59 12.59 -12.15 -10.65
CA LEU A 59 13.54 -11.58 -11.60
C LEU A 59 14.78 -12.47 -11.68
N ASN A 60 15.18 -12.82 -12.91
CA ASN A 60 16.41 -13.56 -13.15
C ASN A 60 17.56 -12.55 -13.30
N LEU A 61 18.53 -12.60 -12.37
CA LEU A 61 19.69 -11.71 -12.39
C LEU A 61 20.60 -12.03 -13.57
N ARG A 62 21.02 -10.99 -14.29
CA ARG A 62 22.02 -11.07 -15.36
C ARG A 62 23.34 -10.48 -14.86
N PRO A 63 24.48 -10.85 -15.47
CA PRO A 63 25.79 -10.31 -15.08
C PRO A 63 25.90 -8.77 -15.17
N CYS A 64 25.02 -8.10 -15.93
CA CYS A 64 24.98 -6.65 -16.09
C CYS A 64 24.12 -5.92 -15.04
N ASP A 65 23.37 -6.64 -14.21
CA ASP A 65 22.51 -6.03 -13.20
C ASP A 65 23.35 -5.74 -11.95
N SER A 66 23.58 -4.46 -11.64
CA SER A 66 24.57 -4.05 -10.62
C SER A 66 24.03 -3.96 -9.19
N PHE A 67 22.79 -3.49 -9.01
CA PHE A 67 22.16 -3.31 -7.71
C PHE A 67 20.63 -3.21 -7.83
N LEU A 68 19.94 -3.33 -6.69
CA LEU A 68 18.51 -3.14 -6.56
C LEU A 68 18.23 -2.19 -5.39
N ILE A 69 17.37 -1.19 -5.60
CA ILE A 69 17.01 -0.22 -4.57
C ILE A 69 15.61 -0.55 -4.05
N PHE A 70 15.52 -0.84 -2.74
CA PHE A 70 14.26 -0.88 -2.01
C PHE A 70 14.20 0.30 -1.04
N ALA A 71 13.10 1.04 -1.06
CA ALA A 71 12.85 2.10 -0.10
C ALA A 71 11.34 2.34 0.05
N SER A 72 10.96 2.99 1.15
CA SER A 72 9.60 3.46 1.37
C SER A 72 9.28 4.70 0.53
N ASP A 73 7.99 5.05 0.47
CA ASP A 73 7.46 6.29 -0.11
C ASP A 73 8.23 7.54 0.34
N GLY A 74 8.63 7.65 1.62
CA GLY A 74 9.38 8.80 2.11
C GLY A 74 10.67 9.14 1.32
N LEU A 75 11.30 8.16 0.66
CA LEU A 75 12.39 8.43 -0.30
C LEU A 75 11.84 8.85 -1.67
N TRP A 76 10.90 8.06 -2.20
CA TRP A 76 10.38 8.19 -3.57
C TRP A 76 9.49 9.41 -3.79
N GLU A 77 8.96 10.00 -2.72
CA GLU A 77 8.28 11.30 -2.74
C GLU A 77 9.23 12.44 -3.12
N HIS A 78 10.53 12.27 -2.90
CA HIS A 78 11.55 13.32 -3.09
C HIS A 78 12.52 13.02 -4.24
N LEU A 79 12.61 11.78 -4.70
CA LEU A 79 13.56 11.35 -5.73
C LEU A 79 12.88 10.54 -6.82
N SER A 80 13.22 10.86 -8.09
CA SER A 80 12.89 9.99 -9.21
C SER A 80 13.76 8.72 -9.18
N ASN A 81 13.28 7.66 -9.84
CA ASN A 81 14.02 6.41 -9.99
C ASN A 81 15.41 6.65 -10.60
N GLU A 82 15.49 7.49 -11.63
CA GLU A 82 16.73 7.81 -12.34
C GLU A 82 17.71 8.52 -11.41
N LYS A 83 17.20 9.44 -10.57
CA LYS A 83 18.06 10.18 -9.64
C LYS A 83 18.62 9.26 -8.56
N ALA A 84 17.81 8.35 -8.04
CA ALA A 84 18.26 7.36 -7.07
C ALA A 84 19.32 6.43 -7.67
N VAL A 85 19.10 5.94 -8.89
CA VAL A 85 20.08 5.13 -9.63
C VAL A 85 21.38 5.89 -9.85
N GLU A 86 21.32 7.16 -10.26
CA GLU A 86 22.51 8.01 -10.45
C GLU A 86 23.30 8.16 -9.14
N ILE A 87 22.63 8.41 -8.02
CA ILE A 87 23.27 8.59 -6.71
C ILE A 87 24.00 7.31 -6.28
N VAL A 88 23.33 6.16 -6.34
CA VAL A 88 23.91 4.86 -5.98
C VAL A 88 25.04 4.48 -6.91
N HIS A 89 24.88 4.71 -8.22
CA HIS A 89 25.94 4.43 -9.20
C HIS A 89 27.20 5.28 -8.97
N LYS A 90 27.05 6.55 -8.55
CA LYS A 90 28.18 7.43 -8.21
C LYS A 90 28.83 7.12 -6.86
N HIS A 91 28.11 6.45 -5.96
CA HIS A 91 28.58 6.10 -4.62
C HIS A 91 28.34 4.61 -4.33
N PRO A 92 29.06 3.71 -5.01
CA PRO A 92 28.80 2.27 -4.96
C PRO A 92 29.15 1.62 -3.60
N THR A 93 29.73 2.36 -2.65
CA THR A 93 30.10 1.85 -1.32
C THR A 93 29.30 2.54 -0.22
N ALA A 94 28.35 1.81 0.35
CA ALA A 94 27.74 2.08 1.65
C ALA A 94 27.70 0.78 2.46
#